data_AF-X1HAE1-F1
#
_entry.id   AF-X1HAE1-F1
#
_cell.length_a   1.000
_cell.length_b   1.000
_cell.length_c   1.000
_cell.angle_alpha   90.00
_cell.angle_beta   90.00
_cell.angle_gamma   90.00
#
_symmetry.space_group_name_H-M   'P 1'
#
loop_
_entity.id
_entity.type
_entity.pdbx_description
1 polymer ?
#
loop_
_entity_poly.entity_id
_entity_poly.type
_entity_poly.pdbx_seq_one_letter_code
_entity_poly.pdbx_strand_id
1 'polypeptide(L)'
;MGESEWQHASWVSTLGKWAWVIGVLNGLIGIFWSLFQIFSFGGLILFLGVSILGQVWNIIASIVGIAIALLIIRPKFSNPCGAKDWDALYGWVLNLGGTNIPWMFIWGLILFLFGWYGWGGLAV
;
A
#
# COMPACT_ATOMS: atom_id res chain seq x y z
N MET A 1 -22.44 -22.90 -5.53
CA MET A 1 -21.82 -21.80 -4.79
C MET A 1 -22.95 -20.95 -4.24
N GLY A 2 -23.09 -20.90 -2.92
CA GLY A 2 -24.27 -20.33 -2.24
C GLY A 2 -24.27 -18.80 -2.26
N GLU A 3 -25.44 -18.17 -2.15
CA GLU A 3 -25.60 -16.71 -2.18
C GLU A 3 -24.71 -15.95 -1.16
N SER A 4 -24.34 -16.58 -0.03
CA SER A 4 -23.43 -15.98 0.95
C SER A 4 -21.99 -15.82 0.47
N GLU A 5 -21.50 -16.71 -0.40
CA GLU A 5 -20.13 -16.62 -0.96
C GLU A 5 -20.00 -15.38 -1.88
N TRP A 6 -21.06 -15.05 -2.61
CA TRP A 6 -21.11 -13.88 -3.49
C TRP A 6 -21.15 -12.55 -2.74
N GLN A 7 -21.79 -12.52 -1.57
CA GLN A 7 -21.80 -11.32 -0.71
C GLN A 7 -20.39 -11.00 -0.22
N HIS A 8 -19.60 -12.02 0.11
CA HIS A 8 -18.20 -11.79 0.50
C HIS A 8 -17.31 -11.38 -0.67
N ALA A 9 -17.52 -11.95 -1.86
CA ALA A 9 -16.82 -11.54 -3.08
C ALA A 9 -17.06 -10.05 -3.45
N SER A 10 -18.24 -9.51 -3.13
CA SER A 10 -18.62 -8.13 -3.43
C SER A 10 -17.81 -7.08 -2.66
N TRP A 11 -17.69 -7.23 -1.33
CA TRP A 11 -16.95 -6.25 -0.52
C TRP A 11 -15.43 -6.37 -0.72
N VAL A 12 -14.92 -7.60 -0.89
CA VAL A 12 -13.49 -7.85 -1.20
C VAL A 12 -13.13 -7.25 -2.56
N SER A 13 -13.97 -7.43 -3.58
CA SER A 13 -13.77 -6.81 -4.90
C SER A 13 -13.76 -5.28 -4.80
N THR A 14 -14.66 -4.72 -3.98
CA THR A 14 -14.74 -3.27 -3.77
C THR A 14 -13.48 -2.75 -3.08
N LEU A 15 -13.07 -3.31 -1.94
CA LEU A 15 -11.85 -2.89 -1.25
C LEU A 15 -10.60 -3.11 -2.10
N GLY A 16 -10.48 -4.28 -2.74
CA GLY A 16 -9.36 -4.61 -3.60
C GLY A 16 -9.21 -3.66 -4.78
N LYS A 17 -10.33 -3.20 -5.36
CA LYS A 17 -10.35 -2.18 -6.43
C LYS A 17 -9.78 -0.83 -5.95
N TRP A 18 -10.02 -0.48 -4.69
CA TRP A 18 -9.54 0.77 -4.08
C TRP A 18 -8.15 0.64 -3.43
N ALA A 19 -7.60 -0.56 -3.31
CA ALA A 19 -6.34 -0.81 -2.61
C ALA A 19 -5.17 0.03 -3.14
N TRP A 20 -5.03 0.15 -4.48
CA TRP A 20 -4.01 1.02 -5.07
C TRP A 20 -4.25 2.51 -4.78
N VAL A 21 -5.52 2.95 -4.73
CA VAL A 21 -5.86 4.35 -4.41
C VAL A 21 -5.48 4.65 -2.96
N ILE A 22 -5.76 3.72 -2.05
CA ILE A 22 -5.38 3.84 -0.63
C ILE A 22 -3.85 3.94 -0.50
N GLY A 23 -3.10 3.09 -1.23
CA GLY A 23 -1.64 3.17 -1.28
C GLY A 23 -1.13 4.50 -1.82
N VAL A 24 -1.73 5.04 -2.89
CA VAL A 24 -1.37 6.35 -3.45
C VAL A 24 -1.68 7.48 -2.47
N LEU A 25 -2.88 7.50 -1.88
CA LEU A 25 -3.27 8.52 -0.89
C LEU A 25 -2.35 8.49 0.32
N ASN A 26 -1.97 7.30 0.80
CA ASN A 26 -1.05 7.15 1.91
C ASN A 26 0.32 7.79 1.61
N GLY A 27 0.88 7.53 0.43
CA GLY A 27 2.13 8.18 0.03
C GLY A 27 2.00 9.69 -0.16
N LEU A 28 0.89 10.18 -0.72
CA LEU A 28 0.66 11.62 -0.86
C LEU A 28 0.59 12.31 0.51
N ILE A 29 -0.16 11.74 1.46
CA ILE A 29 -0.25 12.24 2.84
C ILE A 29 1.14 12.26 3.48
N GLY A 30 1.94 11.20 3.30
CA GLY A 30 3.30 11.14 3.82
C GLY A 30 4.24 12.21 3.26
N ILE A 31 4.14 12.49 1.95
CA ILE A 31 4.89 13.58 1.31
C ILE A 31 4.45 14.93 1.88
N PHE A 32 3.15 15.21 1.91
CA PHE A 32 2.63 16.49 2.41
C PHE A 32 3.00 16.73 3.87
N TRP A 33 2.92 15.71 4.72
CA TRP A 33 3.30 15.83 6.12
C TRP A 33 4.80 16.07 6.28
N SER A 34 5.64 15.32 5.56
CA SER A 34 7.10 15.49 5.63
C SER A 34 7.53 16.88 5.17
N LEU A 35 6.91 17.40 4.11
CA LEU A 35 7.12 18.78 3.65
C LEU A 35 6.64 19.80 4.69
N PHE A 36 5.44 19.62 5.23
CA PHE A 36 4.90 20.49 6.28
C PHE A 36 5.85 20.57 7.49
N GLN A 37 6.42 19.44 7.91
CA GLN A 37 7.40 19.39 9.01
C GLN A 37 8.67 20.18 8.66
N ILE A 38 9.23 20.00 7.45
CA ILE A 38 10.41 20.73 6.98
C ILE A 38 10.16 22.25 6.96
N PHE A 39 9.03 22.70 6.40
CA PHE A 39 8.74 24.13 6.26
C PHE A 39 8.32 24.81 7.57
N SER A 40 7.49 24.14 8.38
CA SER A 40 6.91 24.74 9.59
C SER A 40 7.88 24.73 10.77
N PHE A 41 8.80 23.76 10.81
CA PHE A 41 9.76 23.62 11.90
C PHE A 41 11.20 23.86 11.47
N GLY A 42 11.48 24.45 10.30
CA GLY A 42 12.84 24.70 9.80
C GLY A 42 13.83 25.30 10.83
N GLY A 43 13.36 26.19 11.70
CA GLY A 43 14.15 26.76 12.81
C GLY A 43 14.14 25.95 14.13
N LEU A 44 13.11 25.12 14.36
CA LEU A 44 12.92 24.30 15.57
C LEU A 44 13.39 22.84 15.40
N ILE A 45 13.67 22.42 14.16
CA ILE A 45 14.04 21.08 13.72
C ILE A 45 15.34 20.59 14.37
N LEU A 46 16.27 21.51 14.64
CA LEU A 46 17.49 21.23 15.40
C LEU A 46 17.21 20.98 16.90
N PHE A 47 16.12 21.53 17.45
CA PHE A 47 15.77 21.44 18.87
C PHE A 47 14.89 20.22 19.19
N LEU A 48 14.04 19.80 18.26
CA LEU A 48 13.15 18.64 18.42
C LEU A 48 13.78 17.29 18.03
N GLY A 49 15.04 17.26 17.59
CA GLY A 49 15.70 16.02 17.14
C GLY A 49 15.10 15.42 15.85
N VAL A 50 14.27 16.18 15.14
CA VAL A 50 13.69 15.76 13.86
C VAL A 50 14.77 15.93 12.79
N SER A 51 15.41 14.83 12.41
CA SER A 51 16.44 14.87 11.37
C SER A 51 15.84 15.23 10.01
N ILE A 52 16.36 16.26 9.36
CA ILE A 52 16.04 16.61 7.97
C ILE A 52 16.26 15.40 7.04
N LEU A 53 17.33 14.62 7.29
CA LEU A 53 17.59 13.37 6.56
C LEU A 53 16.47 12.35 6.75
N GLY A 54 15.88 12.28 7.95
CA GLY A 54 14.72 11.42 8.22
C GLY A 54 13.49 11.84 7.42
N GLN A 55 13.22 13.15 7.30
CA GLN A 55 12.09 13.64 6.50
C GLN A 55 12.31 13.45 5.00
N VAL A 56 13.55 13.65 4.51
CA VAL A 56 13.91 13.32 3.13
C VAL A 56 13.72 11.83 2.86
N TRP A 57 14.13 10.96 3.79
CA TRP A 57 13.90 9.52 3.68
C TRP A 57 12.40 9.18 3.64
N ASN A 58 11.57 9.81 4.48
CA ASN A 58 10.13 9.60 4.49
C ASN A 58 9.48 9.99 3.15
N ILE A 59 9.95 11.07 2.52
CA ILE A 59 9.49 11.48 1.19
C ILE A 59 9.86 10.41 0.16
N ILE A 60 11.11 9.92 0.17
CA ILE A 60 11.57 8.86 -0.74
C ILE A 60 10.74 7.58 -0.53
N ALA A 61 10.55 7.15 0.71
CA ALA A 61 9.74 5.98 1.05
C ALA A 61 8.29 6.12 0.57
N SER A 62 7.70 7.30 0.73
CA SER A 62 6.35 7.61 0.26
C SER A 62 6.22 7.56 -1.27
N ILE A 63 7.24 8.06 -1.99
CA ILE A 63 7.32 7.96 -3.46
C ILE A 63 7.42 6.49 -3.90
N VAL A 64 8.26 5.70 -3.23
CA VAL A 64 8.38 4.26 -3.49
C VAL A 64 7.05 3.54 -3.24
N GLY A 65 6.35 3.87 -2.16
CA GLY A 65 5.02 3.34 -1.87
C GLY A 65 3.99 3.66 -2.96
N ILE A 66 3.97 4.90 -3.46
CA ILE A 66 3.13 5.29 -4.61
C ILE A 66 3.49 4.48 -5.86
N ALA A 67 4.78 4.32 -6.14
CA ALA A 67 5.24 3.55 -7.30
C ALA A 67 4.79 2.09 -7.19
N ILE A 68 4.90 1.46 -6.02
CA ILE A 68 4.42 0.09 -5.78
C ILE A 68 2.91 0.01 -5.97
N ALA A 69 2.16 0.98 -5.43
CA ALA A 69 0.71 1.02 -5.59
C ALA A 69 0.28 1.09 -7.06
N LEU A 70 0.96 1.91 -7.87
CA LEU A 70 0.65 2.10 -9.29
C LEU A 70 1.15 0.97 -10.20
N LEU A 71 2.37 0.49 -9.96
CA LEU A 71 3.06 -0.46 -10.85
C LEU A 71 2.77 -1.92 -10.51
N ILE A 72 2.38 -2.21 -9.27
CA ILE A 72 2.21 -3.58 -8.79
C ILE A 72 0.78 -3.80 -8.32
N ILE A 73 0.32 -3.06 -7.30
CA ILE A 73 -1.01 -3.31 -6.72
C ILE A 73 -2.10 -3.06 -7.75
N ARG A 74 -2.06 -1.94 -8.48
CA ARG A 74 -3.09 -1.64 -9.48
C ARG A 74 -3.22 -2.74 -10.55
N PRO A 75 -2.17 -3.12 -11.30
CA PRO A 75 -2.31 -4.11 -12.37
C PRO A 75 -2.45 -5.55 -11.88
N LYS A 76 -1.79 -5.94 -10.78
CA LYS A 76 -1.72 -7.34 -10.34
C LYS A 76 -2.76 -7.72 -9.28
N PHE A 77 -3.30 -6.74 -8.56
CA PHE A 77 -4.28 -6.98 -7.48
C PHE A 77 -5.61 -6.26 -7.74
N SER A 78 -5.59 -4.94 -7.87
CA SER A 78 -6.84 -4.16 -7.96
C SER A 78 -7.61 -4.37 -9.25
N ASN A 79 -6.93 -4.52 -10.39
CA ASN A 79 -7.56 -4.81 -11.67
C ASN A 79 -8.25 -6.20 -11.66
N PRO A 80 -7.57 -7.30 -11.29
CA PRO A 80 -8.22 -8.61 -11.10
C PRO A 80 -9.37 -8.59 -10.09
N CYS A 81 -9.20 -7.93 -8.92
CA CYS A 81 -10.27 -7.76 -7.94
C CYS A 81 -11.49 -7.04 -8.54
N GLY A 82 -11.27 -5.97 -9.32
CA GLY A 82 -12.34 -5.23 -10.00
C GLY A 82 -13.03 -6.02 -11.11
N ALA A 83 -12.30 -6.88 -11.80
CA ALA A 83 -12.82 -7.79 -12.83
C ALA A 83 -13.43 -9.08 -12.24
N LYS A 84 -13.28 -9.30 -10.92
CA LYS A 84 -13.63 -10.56 -10.22
C LYS A 84 -12.91 -11.78 -10.82
N ASP A 85 -11.69 -11.58 -11.33
CA ASP A 85 -10.83 -12.63 -11.84
C ASP A 85 -10.09 -13.28 -10.67
N TRP A 86 -10.78 -14.19 -9.99
CA TRP A 86 -10.25 -14.87 -8.81
C TRP A 86 -9.13 -15.85 -9.17
N ASP A 87 -9.16 -16.43 -10.37
CA ASP A 87 -8.14 -17.38 -10.83
C ASP A 87 -6.78 -16.68 -10.99
N ALA A 88 -6.76 -15.45 -11.52
CA ALA A 88 -5.54 -14.65 -11.59
C ALA A 88 -4.98 -14.31 -10.19
N LEU A 89 -5.85 -14.05 -9.21
CA LEU A 89 -5.45 -13.74 -7.83
C LEU A 89 -4.92 -14.98 -7.10
N TYR A 90 -5.59 -16.12 -7.24
CA TYR A 90 -5.13 -17.40 -6.67
C TYR A 90 -3.86 -17.91 -7.35
N GLY A 91 -3.64 -17.59 -8.63
CA GLY A 91 -2.40 -17.84 -9.34
C GLY A 91 -1.25 -16.91 -8.95
N TRP A 92 -1.54 -15.77 -8.30
CA TRP A 92 -0.52 -14.81 -7.86
C TRP A 92 0.04 -15.17 -6.48
N VAL A 93 0.72 -16.31 -6.44
CA VAL A 93 1.34 -16.87 -5.23
C VAL A 93 2.83 -17.15 -5.43
N LEU A 94 3.59 -17.08 -4.33
CA LEU A 94 4.96 -17.55 -4.22
C LEU A 94 4.93 -19.00 -3.69
N ASN A 95 5.43 -19.95 -4.47
CA ASN A 95 5.53 -21.35 -4.06
C ASN A 95 6.88 -21.60 -3.39
N LEU A 96 6.86 -21.95 -2.10
CA LEU A 96 8.02 -22.32 -1.31
C LEU A 96 7.87 -23.77 -0.85
N GLY A 97 8.36 -24.69 -1.69
CA GLY A 97 8.54 -26.10 -1.33
C GLY A 97 7.28 -26.79 -0.80
N GLY A 98 6.09 -26.41 -1.30
CA GLY A 98 4.80 -26.96 -0.86
C GLY A 98 3.89 -25.98 -0.12
N THR A 99 4.36 -24.78 0.22
CA THR A 99 3.52 -23.70 0.78
C THR A 99 3.33 -22.59 -0.26
N ASN A 100 2.08 -22.20 -0.52
CA ASN A 100 1.75 -21.07 -1.39
C ASN A 100 1.51 -19.82 -0.53
N ILE A 101 2.37 -18.81 -0.67
CA ILE A 101 2.22 -17.51 -0.01
C ILE A 101 1.63 -16.53 -1.02
N PRO A 102 0.46 -15.92 -0.78
CA PRO A 102 -0.10 -14.91 -1.66
C PRO A 102 0.83 -13.70 -1.80
N TRP A 103 1.12 -13.29 -3.03
CA TRP A 103 1.93 -12.09 -3.26
C TRP A 103 1.26 -10.83 -2.71
N MET A 104 -0.07 -10.79 -2.64
CA MET A 104 -0.82 -9.70 -1.99
C MET A 104 -0.35 -9.47 -0.55
N PHE A 105 -0.11 -10.53 0.23
CA PHE A 105 0.35 -10.41 1.61
C PHE A 105 1.74 -9.78 1.69
N ILE A 106 2.65 -10.20 0.80
CA ILE A 106 4.01 -9.66 0.72
C ILE A 106 3.97 -8.17 0.35
N TRP A 107 3.20 -7.82 -0.67
CA TRP A 107 3.10 -6.43 -1.12
C TRP A 107 2.34 -5.53 -0.14
N GLY A 108 1.33 -6.05 0.56
CA GLY A 108 0.66 -5.36 1.65
C GLY A 108 1.62 -5.06 2.80
N LEU A 109 2.48 -6.01 3.17
CA LEU A 109 3.51 -5.80 4.19
C LEU A 109 4.57 -4.78 3.74
N ILE A 110 4.96 -4.80 2.46
CA ILE A 110 5.86 -3.78 1.90
C ILE A 110 5.19 -2.39 1.94
N LEU A 111 3.92 -2.27 1.55
CA LEU A 111 3.19 -1.01 1.63
C LEU A 111 2.91 -0.54 3.06
N PHE A 112 2.85 -1.47 4.02
CA PHE A 112 2.82 -1.15 5.44
C PHE A 112 4.16 -0.53 5.85
N LEU A 113 5.29 -1.14 5.51
CA LEU A 113 6.62 -0.66 5.88
C LEU A 113 7.00 0.67 5.22
N PHE A 114 6.68 0.85 3.94
CA PHE A 114 6.94 2.08 3.18
C PHE A 114 5.81 3.11 3.30
N GLY A 115 4.72 2.74 3.96
CA GLY A 115 3.57 3.59 4.17
C GLY A 115 3.75 4.56 5.31
N TRP A 116 3.20 5.76 5.16
CA TRP A 116 3.12 6.75 6.22
C TRP A 116 2.42 6.14 7.46
N TYR A 117 3.13 6.01 8.58
CA TYR A 117 2.68 5.35 9.83
C TYR A 117 2.03 3.95 9.68
N GLY A 118 2.36 3.19 8.63
CA GLY A 118 1.95 1.78 8.53
C GLY A 118 0.62 1.49 7.84
N TRP A 119 -0.31 2.43 7.67
CA TRP A 119 -1.68 2.06 7.27
C TRP A 119 -1.87 1.79 5.76
N GLY A 120 -0.87 2.08 4.93
CA GLY A 120 -0.93 1.88 3.47
C GLY A 120 -1.09 0.43 3.02
N GLY A 121 -0.70 -0.53 3.87
CA GLY A 121 -0.83 -1.96 3.59
C GLY A 121 -2.17 -2.57 3.98
N LEU A 122 -3.03 -1.87 4.73
CA LEU A 122 -4.23 -2.47 5.33
C LEU A 122 -5.32 -2.84 4.32
N ALA A 123 -5.25 -2.31 3.10
CA ALA A 123 -6.21 -2.55 2.04
C ALA A 123 -5.77 -3.60 1.02
N VAL A 124 -4.57 -4.16 1.19
CA VAL A 124 -3.92 -5.13 0.29
C VAL A 124 -3.70 -6.44 1.04
#